data_AF-A0A933PYT8-F1
#
_entry.id   AF-A0A933PYT8-F1
#
_cell.length_a   1.000
_cell.length_b   1.000
_cell.length_c   1.000
_cell.angle_alpha   90.00
_cell.angle_beta   90.00
_cell.angle_gamma   90.00
#
_symmetry.space_group_name_H-M   'P 1'
#
loop_
_entity.id
_entity.type
_entity.pdbx_description
1 polymer ?
#
loop_
_entity_poly.entity_id
_entity_poly.type
_entity_poly.pdbx_seq_one_letter_code
_entity_poly.pdbx_strand_id
1 'polypeptide(L)'
;MNKHLPAMFCIAVVFAYSACAAELAVKPDKADGIYSVGETIRWDISLKDAPGVTGVSYTVKKGGLSNISEGTLDIVDGAASVTAAAEEPGTLLVAVKASGGTVKLQTLGGAVIAPEMIKPSMERPADFDAFWEKKIAELIAVPANPVLDQSDSGKANVGYWKITMDNIRGTKIRGNLARPKAGDTFPALLLVQYAGVYPLPKNGAVDKAAQGWLTLNIIAHDLPVDEKPEFYKQQDAGPLKNYVAIGNEDRETSYFLRMYLSCYRAVDYLASRPDWNGKVLAVMGTSQGGLQTIVTAGFHPKVTAALALVPAGCDTTAANAQRAPGWPYWHNHINMGMGKDMAKIMETSRYYDAVNFASKITCPLLIGVGSIDTTSPAAGVTAAYNLSAGKKELVILPLADHKGANNSHKEYYNRATFWLGELLKGNSPVQ
;
A
#
# COMPACT_ATOMS: atom_id res chain seq x y z
N MET A 1 -64.83 41.75 -27.48
CA MET A 1 -63.53 41.05 -27.60
C MET A 1 -63.23 40.35 -26.29
N ASN A 2 -62.93 39.05 -26.39
CA ASN A 2 -62.22 38.16 -25.45
C ASN A 2 -63.01 36.93 -25.04
N LYS A 3 -62.83 35.89 -25.87
CA LYS A 3 -63.09 34.49 -25.58
C LYS A 3 -61.99 33.98 -24.65
N HIS A 4 -62.33 33.32 -23.54
CA HIS A 4 -61.39 32.49 -22.80
C HIS A 4 -61.84 31.03 -22.86
N LEU A 5 -60.99 30.21 -23.50
CA LEU A 5 -61.04 28.75 -23.57
C LEU A 5 -60.51 28.17 -22.24
N PRO A 6 -61.06 27.08 -21.69
CA PRO A 6 -60.42 26.40 -20.57
C PRO A 6 -59.31 25.47 -21.09
N ALA A 7 -58.12 25.62 -20.52
CA ALA A 7 -56.97 24.75 -20.80
C ALA A 7 -57.13 23.40 -20.11
N MET A 8 -57.05 22.32 -20.89
CA MET A 8 -57.06 20.94 -20.46
C MET A 8 -55.65 20.57 -19.95
N PHE A 9 -55.50 20.31 -18.65
CA PHE A 9 -54.25 19.86 -18.05
C PHE A 9 -54.07 18.35 -18.30
N CYS A 10 -53.17 17.98 -19.21
CA CYS A 10 -52.67 16.61 -19.34
C CYS A 10 -51.62 16.35 -18.25
N ILE A 11 -51.93 15.46 -17.30
CA ILE A 11 -50.97 14.92 -16.33
C ILE A 11 -50.16 13.84 -17.04
N ALA A 12 -48.91 14.15 -17.42
CA ALA A 12 -47.95 13.15 -17.85
C ALA A 12 -47.34 12.49 -16.60
N VAL A 13 -47.73 11.23 -16.34
CA VAL A 13 -47.08 10.38 -15.34
C VAL A 13 -45.75 9.91 -15.91
N VAL A 14 -44.65 10.50 -15.46
CA VAL A 14 -43.29 10.03 -15.76
C VAL A 14 -42.98 8.89 -14.79
N PHE A 15 -42.99 7.65 -15.27
CA PHE A 15 -42.40 6.52 -14.52
C PHE A 15 -40.89 6.68 -14.55
N ALA A 16 -40.30 7.10 -13.43
CA ALA A 16 -38.87 7.02 -13.21
C ALA A 16 -38.49 5.55 -12.98
N TYR A 17 -38.11 4.84 -14.05
CA TYR A 17 -37.37 3.59 -13.92
C TYR A 17 -35.97 3.93 -13.41
N SER A 18 -35.72 3.72 -12.11
CA SER A 18 -34.34 3.56 -11.62
C SER A 18 -33.82 2.24 -12.15
N ALA A 19 -33.11 2.28 -13.27
CA ALA A 19 -32.29 1.14 -13.69
C ALA A 19 -31.17 0.98 -12.65
N CYS A 20 -31.23 -0.05 -11.81
CA CYS A 20 -30.09 -0.45 -11.00
C CYS A 20 -28.94 -0.85 -11.92
N ALA A 21 -27.72 -0.45 -11.57
CA ALA A 21 -26.53 -0.80 -12.34
C ALA A 21 -26.21 -2.28 -12.13
N ALA A 22 -25.88 -2.99 -13.21
CA ALA A 22 -25.47 -4.38 -13.17
C ALA A 22 -24.29 -4.59 -12.20
N GLU A 23 -24.41 -5.55 -11.29
CA GLU A 23 -23.44 -5.83 -10.24
C GLU A 23 -22.92 -7.27 -10.37
N LEU A 24 -21.59 -7.43 -10.37
CA LEU A 24 -20.91 -8.72 -10.35
C LEU A 24 -20.03 -8.80 -9.09
N ALA A 25 -20.26 -9.81 -8.25
CA ALA A 25 -19.51 -10.05 -7.04
C ALA A 25 -18.95 -11.47 -7.02
N VAL A 26 -17.75 -11.63 -6.44
CA VAL A 26 -17.11 -12.93 -6.19
C VAL A 26 -16.65 -12.94 -4.74
N LYS A 27 -17.03 -13.99 -3.99
CA LYS A 27 -16.68 -14.12 -2.58
C LYS A 27 -16.17 -15.52 -2.28
N PRO A 28 -15.06 -15.68 -1.52
CA PRO A 28 -14.69 -16.99 -0.99
C PRO A 28 -15.76 -17.48 -0.01
N ASP A 29 -15.96 -18.79 0.06
CA ASP A 29 -16.88 -19.45 0.99
C ASP A 29 -16.45 -19.29 2.46
N LYS A 30 -15.15 -19.16 2.71
CA LYS A 30 -14.62 -18.78 4.03
C LYS A 30 -14.50 -17.28 4.19
N ALA A 31 -15.05 -16.79 5.30
CA ALA A 31 -15.07 -15.37 5.62
C ALA A 31 -13.66 -14.77 5.86
N ASP A 32 -12.67 -15.57 6.25
CA ASP A 32 -11.28 -15.16 6.43
C ASP A 32 -10.42 -15.36 5.17
N GLY A 33 -10.94 -16.05 4.16
CA GLY A 33 -10.22 -16.35 2.91
C GLY A 33 -8.96 -17.19 3.08
N ILE A 34 -8.81 -17.92 4.20
CA ILE A 34 -7.64 -18.72 4.55
C ILE A 34 -7.95 -20.21 4.39
N TYR A 35 -7.06 -20.92 3.70
CA TYR A 35 -7.22 -22.34 3.39
C TYR A 35 -5.96 -23.14 3.71
N SER A 36 -6.13 -24.42 4.00
CA SER A 36 -5.01 -25.37 4.12
C SER A 36 -4.55 -25.84 2.75
N VAL A 37 -3.33 -26.37 2.65
CA VAL A 37 -2.87 -27.06 1.43
C VAL A 37 -3.80 -28.24 1.11
N GLY A 38 -4.18 -28.39 -0.16
CA GLY A 38 -5.10 -29.42 -0.64
C GLY A 38 -6.58 -29.17 -0.30
N GLU A 39 -6.91 -28.13 0.45
CA GLU A 39 -8.29 -27.78 0.77
C GLU A 39 -9.01 -27.22 -0.47
N THR A 40 -10.24 -27.70 -0.72
CA THR A 40 -11.09 -27.16 -1.78
C THR A 40 -11.53 -25.75 -1.41
N ILE A 41 -11.14 -24.79 -2.25
CA ILE A 41 -11.59 -23.41 -2.22
C ILE A 41 -12.83 -23.30 -3.11
N ARG A 42 -13.90 -22.67 -2.60
CA ARG A 42 -15.08 -22.33 -3.38
C ARG A 42 -15.27 -20.82 -3.40
N TRP A 43 -15.44 -20.25 -4.58
CA TRP A 43 -15.89 -18.88 -4.73
C TRP A 43 -17.34 -18.85 -5.21
N ASP A 44 -18.18 -18.13 -4.47
CA ASP A 44 -19.56 -17.79 -4.84
C ASP A 44 -19.58 -16.58 -5.76
N ILE A 45 -20.18 -16.74 -6.93
CA ILE A 45 -20.41 -15.68 -7.92
C ILE A 45 -21.85 -15.22 -7.80
N SER A 46 -22.07 -13.91 -7.73
CA SER A 46 -23.39 -13.30 -7.84
C SER A 46 -23.41 -12.27 -8.95
N LEU A 47 -24.42 -12.34 -9.82
CA LEU A 47 -24.69 -11.39 -10.89
C LEU A 47 -26.12 -10.85 -10.70
N LYS A 48 -26.25 -9.54 -10.48
CA LYS A 48 -27.53 -8.86 -10.25
C LYS A 48 -27.74 -7.74 -11.25
N ASP A 49 -29.02 -7.46 -11.53
CA ASP A 49 -29.46 -6.31 -12.32
C ASP A 49 -28.74 -6.18 -13.68
N ALA A 50 -28.45 -7.33 -14.30
CA ALA A 50 -27.64 -7.42 -15.52
C ALA A 50 -28.43 -7.97 -16.73
N PRO A 51 -29.58 -7.36 -17.09
CA PRO A 51 -30.32 -7.79 -18.27
C PRO A 51 -29.46 -7.61 -19.52
N GLY A 52 -29.29 -8.67 -20.30
CA GLY A 52 -28.49 -8.64 -21.54
C GLY A 52 -27.06 -9.17 -21.44
N VAL A 53 -26.59 -9.60 -20.26
CA VAL A 53 -25.39 -10.43 -20.17
C VAL A 53 -25.65 -11.76 -20.87
N THR A 54 -24.79 -12.12 -21.83
CA THR A 54 -24.92 -13.34 -22.65
C THR A 54 -23.82 -14.35 -22.37
N GLY A 55 -22.77 -13.95 -21.65
CA GLY A 55 -21.69 -14.85 -21.26
C GLY A 55 -21.03 -14.41 -19.97
N VAL A 56 -20.80 -15.38 -19.09
CA VAL A 56 -19.93 -15.24 -17.93
C VAL A 56 -18.80 -16.26 -18.06
N SER A 57 -17.58 -15.81 -17.82
CA SER A 57 -16.37 -16.64 -17.89
C SER A 57 -15.52 -16.45 -16.65
N TYR A 58 -14.71 -17.46 -16.34
CA TYR A 58 -13.76 -17.41 -15.25
C TYR A 58 -12.36 -17.88 -15.67
N THR A 59 -11.36 -17.41 -14.94
CA THR A 59 -9.99 -17.92 -14.99
C THR A 59 -9.44 -17.96 -13.57
N VAL A 60 -9.00 -19.12 -13.11
CA VAL A 60 -8.26 -19.28 -11.84
C VAL A 60 -6.77 -19.19 -12.13
N LYS A 61 -6.08 -18.34 -11.38
CA LYS A 61 -4.64 -18.08 -11.49
C LYS A 61 -3.92 -18.42 -10.18
N LYS A 62 -2.92 -19.29 -10.28
CA LYS A 62 -1.96 -19.55 -9.20
C LYS A 62 -0.97 -18.40 -9.10
N GLY A 63 -0.78 -17.88 -7.89
CA GLY A 63 0.10 -16.74 -7.62
C GLY A 63 -0.31 -15.46 -8.36
N GLY A 64 -1.52 -15.40 -8.92
CA GLY A 64 -1.96 -14.33 -9.82
C GLY A 64 -1.33 -14.31 -11.21
N LEU A 65 -0.46 -15.27 -11.54
CA LEU A 65 0.28 -15.32 -12.80
C LEU A 65 -0.19 -16.47 -13.70
N SER A 66 -0.05 -17.71 -13.22
CA SER A 66 -0.21 -18.90 -14.04
C SER A 66 -1.67 -19.36 -14.05
N ASN A 67 -2.29 -19.43 -15.23
CA ASN A 67 -3.63 -19.99 -15.39
C ASN A 67 -3.62 -21.49 -15.05
N ILE A 68 -4.52 -21.91 -14.16
CA ILE A 68 -4.66 -23.33 -13.76
C ILE A 68 -6.05 -23.91 -14.07
N SER A 69 -7.04 -23.05 -14.32
CA SER A 69 -8.39 -23.45 -14.72
C SER A 69 -9.08 -22.27 -15.40
N GLU A 70 -9.90 -22.53 -16.40
CA GLU A 70 -10.73 -21.53 -17.08
C GLU A 70 -11.98 -22.17 -17.68
N GLY A 71 -13.03 -21.38 -17.88
CA GLY A 71 -14.27 -21.86 -18.48
C GLY A 71 -15.37 -20.81 -18.51
N THR A 72 -16.55 -21.25 -18.94
CA THR A 72 -17.80 -20.47 -18.90
C THR A 72 -18.63 -20.86 -17.69
N LEU A 73 -19.43 -19.92 -17.17
CA LEU A 73 -20.35 -20.13 -16.05
C LEU A 73 -21.78 -19.98 -16.53
N ASP A 74 -22.59 -20.99 -16.25
CA ASP A 74 -24.04 -20.89 -16.33
C ASP A 74 -24.55 -20.23 -15.06
N ILE A 75 -25.10 -19.02 -15.19
CA ILE A 75 -25.68 -18.28 -14.06
C ILE A 75 -27.13 -18.74 -13.89
N VAL A 76 -27.41 -19.45 -12.80
CA VAL A 76 -28.76 -19.90 -12.43
C VAL A 76 -29.25 -19.00 -11.31
N ASP A 77 -30.41 -18.36 -11.51
CA ASP A 77 -31.01 -17.42 -10.55
C ASP A 77 -30.04 -16.35 -10.03
N GLY A 78 -29.15 -15.85 -10.90
CA GLY A 78 -28.17 -14.83 -10.56
C GLY A 78 -26.95 -15.34 -9.78
N ALA A 79 -26.74 -16.65 -9.68
CA ALA A 79 -25.63 -17.25 -8.95
C ALA A 79 -24.88 -18.33 -9.75
N ALA A 80 -23.60 -18.53 -9.41
CA ALA A 80 -22.77 -19.65 -9.83
C ALA A 80 -21.64 -19.87 -8.81
N SER A 81 -20.85 -20.93 -8.98
CA SER A 81 -19.64 -21.13 -8.16
C SER A 81 -18.47 -21.64 -8.99
N VAL A 82 -17.26 -21.27 -8.58
CA VAL A 82 -15.99 -21.83 -9.10
C VAL A 82 -15.26 -22.49 -7.94
N THR A 83 -14.66 -23.65 -8.18
CA THR A 83 -13.82 -24.34 -7.19
C THR A 83 -12.41 -24.55 -7.71
N ALA A 84 -11.43 -24.50 -6.80
CA ALA A 84 -10.06 -24.90 -7.07
C ALA A 84 -9.40 -25.41 -5.79
N ALA A 85 -8.22 -26.01 -5.92
CA ALA A 85 -7.36 -26.35 -4.79
C ALA A 85 -5.90 -26.04 -5.14
N ALA A 86 -5.04 -25.92 -4.13
CA ALA A 86 -3.61 -25.73 -4.31
C ALA A 86 -2.82 -26.72 -3.45
N GLU A 87 -1.88 -27.43 -4.08
CA GLU A 87 -1.00 -28.42 -3.43
C GLU A 87 0.24 -27.80 -2.77
N GLU A 88 0.32 -26.47 -2.72
CA GLU A 88 1.41 -25.73 -2.08
C GLU A 88 0.92 -24.42 -1.44
N PRO A 89 1.64 -23.89 -0.43
CA PRO A 89 1.36 -22.56 0.13
C PRO A 89 1.44 -21.46 -0.94
N GLY A 90 0.53 -20.50 -0.89
CA GLY A 90 0.49 -19.43 -1.88
C GLY A 90 -0.84 -18.71 -1.95
N THR A 91 -1.19 -18.21 -3.14
CA THR A 91 -2.45 -17.53 -3.38
C THR A 91 -3.10 -18.03 -4.65
N LEU A 92 -4.43 -18.07 -4.66
CA LEU A 92 -5.22 -18.22 -5.88
C LEU A 92 -6.06 -16.96 -6.12
N LEU A 93 -6.14 -16.55 -7.38
CA LEU A 93 -7.03 -15.48 -7.84
C LEU A 93 -7.97 -16.03 -8.91
N VAL A 94 -9.27 -15.95 -8.68
CA VAL A 94 -10.27 -16.17 -9.73
C VAL A 94 -10.67 -14.83 -10.32
N ALA A 95 -10.53 -14.68 -11.64
CA ALA A 95 -11.06 -13.54 -12.37
C ALA A 95 -12.37 -13.96 -13.05
N VAL A 96 -13.45 -13.24 -12.77
CA VAL A 96 -14.76 -13.48 -13.38
C VAL A 96 -15.11 -12.29 -14.26
N LYS A 97 -15.50 -12.56 -15.50
CA LYS A 97 -15.90 -11.56 -16.50
C LYS A 97 -17.31 -11.86 -16.97
N ALA A 98 -18.17 -10.86 -16.91
CA ALA A 98 -19.53 -10.92 -17.47
C ALA A 98 -19.64 -9.91 -18.62
N SER A 99 -20.12 -10.37 -19.77
CA SER A 99 -20.28 -9.53 -20.96
C SER A 99 -21.57 -9.86 -21.72
N GLY A 100 -22.18 -8.82 -22.29
CA GLY A 100 -23.31 -8.94 -23.20
C GLY A 100 -23.99 -7.59 -23.38
N GLY A 101 -24.45 -7.29 -24.60
CA GLY A 101 -24.96 -5.96 -24.94
C GLY A 101 -23.94 -4.86 -24.62
N THR A 102 -24.32 -3.89 -23.78
CA THR A 102 -23.46 -2.81 -23.28
C THR A 102 -22.76 -3.14 -21.96
N VAL A 103 -23.10 -4.27 -21.31
CA VAL A 103 -22.56 -4.66 -20.02
C VAL A 103 -21.18 -5.30 -20.21
N LYS A 104 -20.18 -4.75 -19.50
CA LYS A 104 -18.84 -5.33 -19.35
C LYS A 104 -18.42 -5.18 -17.90
N LEU A 105 -18.49 -6.28 -17.15
CA LEU A 105 -18.09 -6.34 -15.75
C LEU A 105 -16.92 -7.30 -15.58
N GLN A 106 -16.02 -6.96 -14.66
CA GLN A 106 -14.96 -7.84 -14.23
C GLN A 106 -14.75 -7.66 -12.72
N THR A 107 -14.59 -8.76 -12.01
CA THR A 107 -14.21 -8.74 -10.60
C THR A 107 -13.29 -9.92 -10.29
N LEU A 108 -12.71 -9.90 -9.09
CA LEU A 108 -11.76 -10.90 -8.62
C LEU A 108 -12.28 -11.56 -7.33
N GLY A 109 -11.99 -12.84 -7.16
CA GLY A 109 -12.01 -13.55 -5.89
C GLY A 109 -10.61 -14.00 -5.52
N GLY A 110 -10.27 -13.98 -4.24
CA GLY A 110 -8.94 -14.33 -3.75
C GLY A 110 -9.01 -15.40 -2.66
N ALA A 111 -7.93 -16.14 -2.52
CA ALA A 111 -7.71 -17.09 -1.42
C ALA A 111 -6.23 -17.13 -1.06
N VAL A 112 -5.92 -17.26 0.23
CA VAL A 112 -4.55 -17.42 0.74
C VAL A 112 -4.43 -18.81 1.35
N ILE A 113 -3.44 -19.57 0.89
CA ILE A 113 -3.26 -20.98 1.22
C ILE A 113 -2.03 -21.11 2.12
N ALA A 114 -2.21 -21.66 3.33
CA ALA A 114 -1.18 -21.82 4.36
C ALA A 114 -0.30 -20.55 4.48
N PRO A 115 -0.88 -19.38 4.81
CA PRO A 115 -0.19 -18.10 4.79
C PRO A 115 1.13 -18.11 5.56
N GLU A 116 1.20 -18.80 6.69
CA GLU A 116 2.38 -18.96 7.54
C GLU A 116 3.56 -19.69 6.87
N MET A 117 3.30 -20.43 5.79
CA MET A 117 4.29 -21.21 5.05
C MET A 117 4.79 -20.51 3.78
N ILE A 118 4.23 -19.35 3.42
CA ILE A 118 4.63 -18.60 2.22
C ILE A 118 6.01 -17.97 2.42
N LYS A 119 6.95 -18.28 1.52
CA LYS A 119 8.34 -17.80 1.55
C LYS A 119 8.63 -16.77 0.45
N PRO A 120 9.71 -15.97 0.61
CA PRO A 120 10.23 -15.13 -0.46
C PRO A 120 10.59 -15.96 -1.70
N SER A 121 10.54 -15.34 -2.87
CA SER A 121 10.85 -16.03 -4.15
C SER A 121 12.34 -16.26 -4.38
N MET A 122 13.19 -15.53 -3.65
CA MET A 122 14.64 -15.64 -3.71
C MET A 122 15.28 -15.40 -2.35
N GLU A 123 16.52 -15.87 -2.21
CA GLU A 123 17.35 -15.52 -1.07
C GLU A 123 17.83 -14.07 -1.14
N ARG A 124 17.97 -13.46 0.05
CA ARG A 124 18.51 -12.13 0.25
C ARG A 124 19.96 -12.04 -0.27
N PRO A 125 20.36 -10.98 -0.98
CA PRO A 125 21.74 -10.82 -1.44
C PRO A 125 22.75 -10.93 -0.28
N ALA A 126 23.87 -11.60 -0.52
CA ALA A 126 24.86 -11.89 0.53
C ALA A 126 25.50 -10.63 1.12
N ASP A 127 25.70 -9.59 0.32
CA ASP A 127 26.26 -8.30 0.73
C ASP A 127 25.16 -7.24 1.01
N PHE A 128 23.89 -7.64 1.14
CA PHE A 128 22.77 -6.72 1.36
C PHE A 128 22.96 -5.83 2.59
N ASP A 129 23.32 -6.43 3.74
CA ASP A 129 23.51 -5.70 4.99
C ASP A 129 24.70 -4.72 4.85
N ALA A 130 25.84 -5.19 4.33
CA ALA A 130 27.04 -4.38 4.12
C ALA A 130 26.79 -3.19 3.15
N PHE A 131 26.01 -3.41 2.09
CA PHE A 131 25.60 -2.36 1.17
C PHE A 131 24.82 -1.26 1.90
N TRP A 132 23.77 -1.63 2.63
CA TRP A 132 22.92 -0.65 3.30
C TRP A 132 23.59 0.02 4.50
N GLU A 133 24.43 -0.68 5.26
CA GLU A 133 25.27 -0.07 6.30
C GLU A 133 26.17 1.03 5.71
N LYS A 134 26.80 0.77 4.56
CA LYS A 134 27.59 1.79 3.85
C LYS A 134 26.74 2.98 3.41
N LYS A 135 25.52 2.75 2.89
CA LYS A 135 24.60 3.82 2.48
C LYS A 135 24.11 4.65 3.66
N ILE A 136 23.86 4.02 4.81
CA ILE A 136 23.50 4.69 6.06
C ILE A 136 24.68 5.51 6.60
N ALA A 137 25.90 4.98 6.56
CA ALA A 137 27.10 5.74 6.95
C ALA A 137 27.33 6.95 6.04
N GLU A 138 27.13 6.79 4.72
CA GLU A 138 27.17 7.89 3.74
C GLU A 138 26.12 8.97 4.07
N LEU A 139 24.91 8.55 4.45
CA LEU A 139 23.86 9.45 4.92
C LEU A 139 24.33 10.18 6.19
N ILE A 140 24.69 9.48 7.26
CA ILE A 140 25.08 10.05 8.57
C ILE A 140 26.21 11.07 8.47
N ALA A 141 27.15 10.89 7.54
CA ALA A 141 28.23 11.84 7.29
C ALA A 141 27.73 13.22 6.78
N VAL A 142 26.51 13.29 6.24
CA VAL A 142 25.85 14.55 5.85
C VAL A 142 25.07 15.10 7.06
N PRO A 143 25.40 16.31 7.57
CA PRO A 143 24.63 16.95 8.63
C PRO A 143 23.17 17.12 8.22
N ALA A 144 22.21 16.82 9.11
CA ALA A 144 20.79 16.85 8.75
C ALA A 144 20.24 18.27 8.48
N ASN A 145 20.86 19.30 9.06
CA ASN A 145 20.53 20.73 8.89
C ASN A 145 19.01 21.01 8.82
N PRO A 146 18.22 20.65 9.87
CA PRO A 146 16.78 20.85 9.84
C PRO A 146 16.44 22.34 9.86
N VAL A 147 15.71 22.78 8.84
CA VAL A 147 15.10 24.12 8.76
C VAL A 147 13.61 23.97 9.02
N LEU A 148 13.11 24.69 10.03
CA LEU A 148 11.71 24.70 10.44
C LEU A 148 11.06 26.05 10.10
N ASP A 149 10.05 26.02 9.24
CA ASP A 149 9.23 27.18 8.91
C ASP A 149 7.87 27.05 9.62
N GLN A 150 7.64 27.89 10.63
CA GLN A 150 6.43 27.83 11.45
C GLN A 150 5.23 28.33 10.65
N SER A 151 4.12 27.59 10.72
CA SER A 151 2.90 27.90 9.98
C SER A 151 1.65 27.62 10.82
N ASP A 152 0.50 28.17 10.41
CA ASP A 152 -0.75 27.91 11.11
C ASP A 152 -1.26 26.47 10.87
N SER A 153 -1.46 25.76 11.98
CA SER A 153 -2.03 24.41 11.99
C SER A 153 -3.53 24.42 11.69
N GLY A 154 -4.22 25.53 11.97
CA GLY A 154 -5.69 25.60 12.00
C GLY A 154 -6.30 24.99 13.27
N LYS A 155 -5.47 24.64 14.27
CA LYS A 155 -5.91 24.09 15.56
C LYS A 155 -5.18 24.78 16.71
N ALA A 156 -5.94 25.42 17.61
CA ALA A 156 -5.40 26.23 18.70
C ALA A 156 -4.34 25.49 19.57
N ASN A 157 -4.50 24.18 19.75
CA ASN A 157 -3.65 23.33 20.58
C ASN A 157 -2.49 22.61 19.85
N VAL A 158 -2.27 22.87 18.56
CA VAL A 158 -1.23 22.20 17.75
C VAL A 158 -0.22 23.20 17.20
N GLY A 159 1.07 22.94 17.42
CA GLY A 159 2.17 23.59 16.71
C GLY A 159 2.45 22.88 15.39
N TYR A 160 2.79 23.64 14.36
CA TYR A 160 2.99 23.12 13.00
C TYR A 160 4.13 23.84 12.29
N TRP A 161 4.96 23.07 11.59
CA TRP A 161 6.07 23.55 10.80
C TRP A 161 6.17 22.77 9.50
N LYS A 162 6.57 23.47 8.43
CA LYS A 162 7.19 22.80 7.29
C LYS A 162 8.65 22.57 7.63
N ILE A 163 9.14 21.36 7.39
CA ILE A 163 10.53 21.00 7.64
C ILE A 163 11.24 20.73 6.33
N THR A 164 12.49 21.19 6.22
CA THR A 164 13.45 20.74 5.21
C THR A 164 14.69 20.20 5.92
N MET A 165 15.21 19.07 5.46
CA MET A 165 16.48 18.49 5.93
C MET A 165 17.36 18.11 4.74
N ASP A 166 18.66 18.11 4.95
CA ASP A 166 19.62 17.59 3.99
C ASP A 166 19.54 16.05 3.95
N ASN A 167 19.72 15.49 2.76
CA ASN A 167 19.77 14.05 2.53
C ASN A 167 21.08 13.68 1.82
N ILE A 168 21.23 12.41 1.45
CA ILE A 168 22.35 11.91 0.67
C ILE A 168 22.52 12.68 -0.67
N ARG A 169 23.78 12.90 -1.06
CA ARG A 169 24.19 13.44 -2.38
C ARG A 169 23.47 14.73 -2.79
N GLY A 170 23.24 15.63 -1.85
CA GLY A 170 22.67 16.96 -2.11
C GLY A 170 21.15 17.01 -2.28
N THR A 171 20.46 15.85 -2.25
CA THR A 171 19.00 15.82 -2.21
C THR A 171 18.46 16.34 -0.88
N LYS A 172 17.18 16.70 -0.81
CA LYS A 172 16.49 17.15 0.41
C LYS A 172 15.35 16.21 0.81
N ILE A 173 15.02 16.26 2.09
CA ILE A 173 13.82 15.68 2.69
C ILE A 173 12.93 16.84 3.08
N ARG A 174 11.66 16.79 2.69
CA ARG A 174 10.68 17.83 3.02
C ARG A 174 9.43 17.21 3.62
N GLY A 175 8.81 17.91 4.56
CA GLY A 175 7.68 17.37 5.28
C GLY A 175 6.91 18.36 6.12
N ASN A 176 5.86 17.84 6.74
CA ASN A 176 4.98 18.52 7.68
C ASN A 176 5.26 17.95 9.08
N LEU A 177 5.80 18.78 9.96
CA LEU A 177 6.04 18.46 11.36
C LEU A 177 4.95 19.09 12.23
N ALA A 178 4.34 18.32 13.12
CA ALA A 178 3.33 18.83 14.05
C ALA A 178 3.45 18.18 15.42
N ARG A 179 3.10 18.91 16.48
CA ARG A 179 3.01 18.38 17.84
C ARG A 179 1.97 19.12 18.68
N PRO A 180 1.45 18.53 19.78
CA PRO A 180 0.71 19.28 20.77
C PRO A 180 1.52 20.47 21.32
N LYS A 181 0.85 21.60 21.58
CA LYS A 181 1.47 22.75 22.26
C LYS A 181 1.70 22.50 23.75
N ALA A 182 0.79 21.75 24.39
CA ALA A 182 0.87 21.39 25.80
C ALA A 182 1.53 20.02 25.97
N GLY A 183 2.38 19.89 26.99
CA GLY A 183 3.18 18.69 27.27
C GLY A 183 4.64 18.87 26.87
N ASP A 184 5.51 18.15 27.57
CA ASP A 184 6.97 18.25 27.41
C ASP A 184 7.50 17.25 26.39
N THR A 185 7.00 16.00 26.42
CA THR A 185 7.43 14.92 25.54
C THR A 185 6.24 14.13 25.00
N PHE A 186 6.39 13.55 23.81
CA PHE A 186 5.33 12.86 23.10
C PHE A 186 5.81 11.55 22.48
N PRO A 187 4.93 10.54 22.31
CA PRO A 187 5.19 9.45 21.39
C PRO A 187 5.32 10.03 19.96
N ALA A 188 6.23 9.47 19.17
CA ALA A 188 6.52 9.94 17.82
C ALA A 188 5.85 9.06 16.75
N LEU A 189 5.39 9.68 15.67
CA LEU A 189 4.80 9.02 14.52
C LEU A 189 5.41 9.56 13.22
N LEU A 190 6.03 8.68 12.45
CA LEU A 190 6.43 8.96 11.08
C LEU A 190 5.34 8.47 10.12
N LEU A 191 4.80 9.38 9.32
CA LEU A 191 3.89 9.08 8.22
C LEU A 191 4.67 9.09 6.90
N VAL A 192 4.48 8.03 6.11
CA VAL A 192 5.13 7.84 4.80
C VAL A 192 4.09 7.58 3.71
N GLN A 193 4.44 7.96 2.48
CA GLN A 193 3.46 8.31 1.45
C GLN A 193 3.28 7.24 0.36
N TYR A 194 2.06 7.12 -0.17
CA TYR A 194 1.74 6.23 -1.28
C TYR A 194 2.40 6.69 -2.59
N ALA A 195 2.33 5.85 -3.62
CA ALA A 195 2.99 6.09 -4.90
C ALA A 195 2.33 7.26 -5.67
N GLY A 196 3.15 8.14 -6.23
CA GLY A 196 2.73 9.23 -7.10
C GLY A 196 3.35 10.57 -6.71
N VAL A 197 3.25 11.54 -7.61
CA VAL A 197 3.82 12.87 -7.43
C VAL A 197 2.70 13.86 -7.09
N TYR A 198 2.60 14.26 -5.82
CA TYR A 198 1.48 15.06 -5.31
C TYR A 198 1.88 15.90 -4.08
N PRO A 199 1.13 16.96 -3.76
CA PRO A 199 1.38 17.76 -2.56
C PRO A 199 1.12 16.96 -1.28
N LEU A 200 1.90 17.22 -0.23
CA LEU A 200 1.75 16.54 1.03
C LEU A 200 0.64 17.18 1.89
N PRO A 201 -0.45 16.46 2.20
CA PRO A 201 -1.55 17.04 2.98
C PRO A 201 -1.10 17.44 4.39
N LYS A 202 -1.32 18.71 4.76
CA LYS A 202 -1.05 19.24 6.10
C LYS A 202 -1.75 18.43 7.20
N ASN A 203 -3.01 18.09 6.97
CA ASN A 203 -3.87 17.48 7.98
C ASN A 203 -3.38 16.11 8.46
N GLY A 204 -2.62 15.38 7.65
CA GLY A 204 -2.04 14.10 8.08
C GLY A 204 -1.19 14.24 9.36
N ALA A 205 -0.34 15.26 9.44
CA ALA A 205 0.47 15.53 10.64
C ALA A 205 -0.34 16.24 11.74
N VAL A 206 -1.12 17.25 11.37
CA VAL A 206 -1.88 18.08 12.32
C VAL A 206 -2.95 17.28 13.07
N ASP A 207 -3.62 16.34 12.41
CA ASP A 207 -4.67 15.51 13.04
C ASP A 207 -4.08 14.53 14.04
N LYS A 208 -2.93 13.92 13.72
CA LYS A 208 -2.20 13.04 14.66
C LYS A 208 -1.61 13.82 15.82
N ALA A 209 -1.10 15.02 15.59
CA ALA A 209 -0.68 15.91 16.66
C ALA A 209 -1.83 16.29 17.59
N ALA A 210 -3.03 16.57 17.06
CA ALA A 210 -4.21 16.82 17.88
C ALA A 210 -4.62 15.60 18.74
N GLN A 211 -4.21 14.38 18.35
CA GLN A 211 -4.41 13.14 19.11
C GLN A 211 -3.30 12.86 20.14
N GLY A 212 -2.23 13.67 20.19
CA GLY A 212 -1.15 13.53 21.18
C GLY A 212 0.21 13.10 20.61
N TRP A 213 0.38 13.01 19.29
CA TRP A 213 1.63 12.56 18.67
C TRP A 213 2.58 13.71 18.29
N LEU A 214 3.88 13.51 18.49
CA LEU A 214 4.90 14.22 17.71
C LEU A 214 4.95 13.59 16.31
N THR A 215 4.38 14.26 15.31
CA THR A 215 4.18 13.68 13.98
C THR A 215 5.07 14.34 12.95
N LEU A 216 5.83 13.54 12.22
CA LEU A 216 6.50 13.96 10.99
C LEU A 216 5.88 13.21 9.82
N ASN A 217 5.32 13.95 8.86
CA ASN A 217 4.87 13.41 7.59
C ASN A 217 5.85 13.88 6.50
N ILE A 218 6.49 12.98 5.76
CA ILE A 218 7.46 13.35 4.71
C ILE A 218 6.90 13.12 3.33
N ILE A 219 7.20 14.01 2.38
CA ILE A 219 6.86 13.79 0.96
C ILE A 219 7.80 12.73 0.38
N ALA A 220 7.26 11.89 -0.51
CA ALA A 220 8.00 10.80 -1.13
C ALA A 220 9.20 11.30 -1.96
N HIS A 221 9.12 12.50 -2.54
CA HIS A 221 10.08 13.07 -3.48
C HIS A 221 10.82 14.27 -2.88
N ASP A 222 11.95 14.67 -3.48
CA ASP A 222 12.61 15.94 -3.16
C ASP A 222 11.87 17.11 -3.82
N LEU A 223 10.67 17.40 -3.31
CA LEU A 223 9.78 18.45 -3.80
C LEU A 223 9.25 19.28 -2.63
N PRO A 224 8.92 20.57 -2.83
CA PRO A 224 8.13 21.31 -1.87
C PRO A 224 6.85 20.56 -1.47
N VAL A 225 6.32 20.83 -0.28
CA VAL A 225 5.18 20.07 0.27
C VAL A 225 3.83 20.61 -0.19
N ASP A 226 3.72 21.87 -0.61
CA ASP A 226 2.45 22.55 -0.80
C ASP A 226 2.38 23.49 -2.01
N GLU A 227 3.16 23.21 -3.05
CA GLU A 227 2.99 23.86 -4.36
C GLU A 227 1.59 23.61 -4.97
N LYS A 228 1.28 24.31 -6.07
CA LYS A 228 0.02 24.11 -6.79
C LYS A 228 -0.02 22.74 -7.49
N PRO A 229 -1.20 22.12 -7.69
CA PRO A 229 -1.32 20.83 -8.38
C PRO A 229 -0.61 20.77 -9.74
N GLU A 230 -0.57 21.87 -10.48
CA GLU A 230 0.09 21.98 -11.79
C GLU A 230 1.61 21.74 -11.70
N PHE A 231 2.26 22.18 -10.62
CA PHE A 231 3.68 21.93 -10.39
C PHE A 231 3.95 20.42 -10.33
N TYR A 232 3.17 19.68 -9.53
CA TYR A 232 3.36 18.23 -9.40
C TYR A 232 3.04 17.48 -10.69
N LYS A 233 2.03 17.92 -11.45
CA LYS A 233 1.76 17.37 -12.79
C LYS A 233 2.95 17.57 -13.74
N GLN A 234 3.61 18.72 -13.69
CA GLN A 234 4.83 18.98 -14.48
C GLN A 234 6.01 18.12 -14.01
N GLN A 235 6.17 17.92 -12.70
CA GLN A 235 7.20 17.04 -12.16
C GLN A 235 6.95 15.58 -12.59
N ASP A 236 5.72 15.10 -12.49
CA ASP A 236 5.30 13.75 -12.92
C ASP A 236 5.46 13.52 -14.42
N ALA A 237 5.18 14.54 -15.24
CA ALA A 237 5.37 14.46 -16.69
C ALA A 237 6.83 14.65 -17.14
N GLY A 238 7.67 15.21 -16.27
CA GLY A 238 9.05 15.59 -16.54
C GLY A 238 10.06 14.83 -15.65
N PRO A 239 10.75 15.50 -14.71
CA PRO A 239 11.85 14.90 -13.94
C PRO A 239 11.51 13.62 -13.17
N LEU A 240 10.26 13.43 -12.76
CA LEU A 240 9.80 12.25 -12.00
C LEU A 240 8.97 11.29 -12.84
N LYS A 241 8.90 11.48 -14.16
CA LYS A 241 8.20 10.56 -15.05
C LYS A 241 8.78 9.16 -14.90
N ASN A 242 7.92 8.21 -14.53
CA ASN A 242 8.32 6.84 -14.24
C ASN A 242 9.47 6.77 -13.21
N TYR A 243 9.42 7.56 -12.14
CA TYR A 243 10.52 7.67 -11.16
C TYR A 243 11.02 6.32 -10.63
N VAL A 244 10.15 5.31 -10.57
CA VAL A 244 10.50 3.94 -10.17
C VAL A 244 11.60 3.31 -11.04
N ALA A 245 11.74 3.77 -12.29
CA ALA A 245 12.72 3.29 -13.24
C ALA A 245 13.96 4.19 -13.32
N ILE A 246 14.05 5.29 -12.57
CA ILE A 246 15.24 6.15 -12.57
C ILE A 246 16.39 5.41 -11.88
N GLY A 247 17.52 5.24 -12.60
CA GLY A 247 18.72 4.57 -12.09
C GLY A 247 18.56 3.08 -11.75
N ASN A 248 17.48 2.43 -12.19
CA ASN A 248 17.11 1.08 -11.72
C ASN A 248 17.97 -0.09 -12.26
N GLU A 249 19.02 0.18 -13.04
CA GLU A 249 20.01 -0.83 -13.47
C GLU A 249 21.25 -0.88 -12.55
N ASP A 250 21.32 0.02 -11.55
CA ASP A 250 22.42 0.07 -10.60
C ASP A 250 21.91 0.41 -9.20
N ARG A 251 22.24 -0.46 -8.23
CA ARG A 251 21.94 -0.26 -6.80
C ARG A 251 22.55 1.02 -6.21
N GLU A 252 23.54 1.64 -6.85
CA GLU A 252 24.08 2.92 -6.40
C GLU A 252 23.29 4.13 -6.92
N THR A 253 22.44 3.97 -7.93
CA THR A 253 21.78 5.10 -8.61
C THR A 253 20.26 5.04 -8.60
N SER A 254 19.66 3.92 -8.17
CA SER A 254 18.21 3.79 -8.09
C SER A 254 17.57 4.92 -7.27
N TYR A 255 16.48 5.46 -7.79
CA TYR A 255 15.67 6.47 -7.11
C TYR A 255 15.25 6.05 -5.69
N PHE A 256 15.00 4.76 -5.47
CA PHE A 256 14.60 4.26 -4.15
C PHE A 256 15.68 4.42 -3.08
N LEU A 257 16.97 4.54 -3.45
CA LEU A 257 18.06 4.78 -2.51
C LEU A 257 17.80 6.02 -1.66
N ARG A 258 17.55 7.16 -2.32
CA ARG A 258 17.31 8.42 -1.61
C ARG A 258 15.99 8.38 -0.83
N MET A 259 14.99 7.64 -1.31
CA MET A 259 13.69 7.49 -0.64
C MET A 259 13.82 6.77 0.68
N TYR A 260 14.50 5.62 0.67
CA TYR A 260 14.65 4.79 1.86
C TYR A 260 15.51 5.52 2.91
N LEU A 261 16.58 6.17 2.47
CA LEU A 261 17.42 7.00 3.34
C LEU A 261 16.70 8.25 3.88
N SER A 262 15.72 8.78 3.14
CA SER A 262 14.87 9.86 3.65
C SER A 262 14.03 9.40 4.83
N CYS A 263 13.52 8.17 4.78
CA CYS A 263 12.76 7.59 5.87
C CYS A 263 13.66 7.32 7.09
N TYR A 264 14.87 6.79 6.87
CA TYR A 264 15.88 6.60 7.92
C TYR A 264 16.17 7.91 8.65
N ARG A 265 16.52 8.97 7.90
CA ARG A 265 16.82 10.29 8.48
C ARG A 265 15.63 10.94 9.18
N ALA A 266 14.42 10.70 8.69
CA ALA A 266 13.21 11.20 9.36
C ALA A 266 13.05 10.58 10.76
N VAL A 267 13.40 9.30 10.92
CA VAL A 267 13.43 8.64 12.22
C VAL A 267 14.58 9.16 13.08
N ASP A 268 15.80 9.31 12.55
CA ASP A 268 16.93 9.94 13.27
C ASP A 268 16.53 11.31 13.82
N TYR A 269 15.91 12.14 12.98
CA TYR A 269 15.46 13.46 13.37
C TYR A 269 14.46 13.39 14.52
N LEU A 270 13.38 12.62 14.38
CA LEU A 270 12.40 12.43 15.45
C LEU A 270 13.04 11.92 16.75
N ALA A 271 13.95 10.95 16.65
CA ALA A 271 14.62 10.35 17.79
C ALA A 271 15.64 11.29 18.47
N SER A 272 16.13 12.31 17.75
CA SER A 272 17.04 13.33 18.29
C SER A 272 16.32 14.46 19.03
N ARG A 273 15.00 14.60 18.85
CA ARG A 273 14.25 15.72 19.40
C ARG A 273 14.06 15.60 20.91
N PRO A 274 14.22 16.70 21.67
CA PRO A 274 14.01 16.68 23.12
C PRO A 274 12.55 16.47 23.53
N ASP A 275 11.60 16.70 22.61
CA ASP A 275 10.17 16.48 22.83
C ASP A 275 9.67 15.11 22.35
N TRP A 276 10.59 14.19 21.97
CA TRP A 276 10.27 12.77 21.88
C TRP A 276 10.40 12.10 23.26
N ASN A 277 9.44 11.24 23.61
CA ASN A 277 9.42 10.56 24.91
C ASN A 277 10.48 9.45 25.08
N GLY A 278 11.29 9.16 24.06
CA GLY A 278 12.33 8.13 24.10
C GLY A 278 11.83 6.68 24.08
N LYS A 279 10.51 6.45 24.03
CA LYS A 279 9.87 5.14 24.22
C LYS A 279 9.07 4.65 23.03
N VAL A 280 8.34 5.53 22.35
CA VAL A 280 7.45 5.17 21.25
C VAL A 280 7.81 5.99 20.02
N LEU A 281 8.20 5.32 18.95
CA LEU A 281 8.37 5.88 17.62
C LEU A 281 7.79 4.89 16.60
N ALA A 282 6.59 5.19 16.13
CA ALA A 282 5.88 4.36 15.17
C ALA A 282 6.10 4.87 13.73
N VAL A 283 6.09 3.96 12.76
CA VAL A 283 6.06 4.29 11.32
C VAL A 283 4.79 3.71 10.71
N MET A 284 4.11 4.50 9.88
CA MET A 284 2.84 4.09 9.25
C MET A 284 2.73 4.55 7.81
N GLY A 285 2.23 3.67 6.94
CA GLY A 285 1.93 4.00 5.55
C GLY A 285 1.16 2.91 4.79
N THR A 286 0.69 3.28 3.59
CA THR A 286 -0.11 2.42 2.70
C THR A 286 0.54 2.30 1.33
N SER A 287 0.49 1.13 0.67
CA SER A 287 1.07 0.92 -0.67
C SER A 287 2.59 1.18 -0.68
N GLN A 288 3.11 2.15 -1.46
CA GLN A 288 4.50 2.61 -1.35
C GLN A 288 4.83 3.12 0.07
N GLY A 289 3.87 3.65 0.81
CA GLY A 289 4.03 3.98 2.22
C GLY A 289 4.24 2.73 3.08
N GLY A 290 3.59 1.62 2.73
CA GLY A 290 3.80 0.32 3.38
C GLY A 290 5.20 -0.24 3.08
N LEU A 291 5.69 -0.10 1.84
CA LEU A 291 7.07 -0.38 1.47
C LEU A 291 8.07 0.39 2.35
N GLN A 292 7.91 1.72 2.40
CA GLN A 292 8.73 2.60 3.23
C GLN A 292 8.64 2.20 4.72
N THR A 293 7.46 1.79 5.20
CA THR A 293 7.25 1.35 6.58
C THR A 293 8.06 0.09 6.91
N ILE A 294 7.98 -0.95 6.08
CA ILE A 294 8.75 -2.20 6.26
C ILE A 294 10.25 -1.92 6.20
N VAL A 295 10.69 -1.16 5.19
CA VAL A 295 12.10 -0.78 5.03
C VAL A 295 12.62 -0.02 6.26
N THR A 296 11.88 0.98 6.72
CA THR A 296 12.29 1.83 7.85
C THR A 296 12.37 1.03 9.13
N ALA A 297 11.40 0.15 9.39
CA ALA A 297 11.40 -0.73 10.55
C ALA A 297 12.54 -1.77 10.50
N GLY A 298 12.93 -2.22 9.30
CA GLY A 298 14.04 -3.16 9.11
C GLY A 298 15.42 -2.51 9.28
N PHE A 299 15.53 -1.19 9.10
CA PHE A 299 16.80 -0.47 9.22
C PHE A 299 17.04 0.24 10.52
N HIS A 300 16.01 0.83 11.09
CA HIS A 300 16.23 1.87 12.08
C HIS A 300 15.93 1.34 13.49
N PRO A 301 16.94 1.19 14.38
CA PRO A 301 16.77 0.55 15.68
C PRO A 301 15.88 1.34 16.66
N LYS A 302 15.61 2.62 16.38
CA LYS A 302 14.67 3.45 17.16
C LYS A 302 13.20 3.25 16.80
N VAL A 303 12.86 2.50 15.74
CA VAL A 303 11.46 2.21 15.42
C VAL A 303 10.92 1.18 16.41
N THR A 304 9.82 1.52 17.08
CA THR A 304 9.24 0.68 18.14
C THR A 304 7.91 0.06 17.72
N ALA A 305 7.32 0.49 16.60
CA ALA A 305 6.14 -0.13 15.99
C ALA A 305 6.04 0.23 14.51
N ALA A 306 5.50 -0.67 13.70
CA ALA A 306 5.32 -0.49 12.26
C ALA A 306 3.90 -0.92 11.85
N LEU A 307 3.19 -0.07 11.11
CA LEU A 307 1.83 -0.32 10.64
C LEU A 307 1.77 -0.12 9.11
N ALA A 308 1.71 -1.20 8.36
CA ALA A 308 1.72 -1.18 6.89
C ALA A 308 0.41 -1.74 6.30
N LEU A 309 -0.27 -0.95 5.45
CA LEU A 309 -1.44 -1.41 4.71
C LEU A 309 -1.08 -1.67 3.25
N VAL A 310 -1.43 -2.85 2.74
CA VAL A 310 -1.18 -3.31 1.36
C VAL A 310 0.23 -2.91 0.88
N PRO A 311 1.30 -3.26 1.63
CA PRO A 311 2.63 -2.77 1.33
C PRO A 311 3.08 -3.20 -0.07
N ALA A 312 3.35 -2.23 -0.92
CA ALA A 312 3.93 -2.48 -2.23
C ALA A 312 5.39 -2.91 -2.09
N GLY A 313 6.02 -3.32 -3.19
CA GLY A 313 7.45 -3.62 -3.24
C GLY A 313 7.90 -4.82 -2.41
N CYS A 314 6.97 -5.73 -2.07
CA CYS A 314 7.30 -7.00 -1.41
C CYS A 314 7.42 -8.12 -2.45
N ASP A 315 8.56 -8.81 -2.43
CA ASP A 315 8.88 -9.93 -3.32
C ASP A 315 9.00 -9.46 -4.77
N THR A 316 9.90 -8.51 -5.02
CA THR A 316 10.10 -7.91 -6.34
C THR A 316 10.58 -8.93 -7.36
N THR A 317 11.07 -10.10 -6.92
CA THR A 317 11.49 -11.26 -7.75
C THR A 317 10.40 -12.35 -7.88
N ALA A 318 9.13 -12.05 -7.56
CA ALA A 318 8.02 -13.01 -7.46
C ALA A 318 7.88 -13.99 -8.65
N ALA A 319 8.24 -13.55 -9.85
CA ALA A 319 8.17 -14.37 -11.07
C ALA A 319 9.04 -15.65 -10.97
N ASN A 320 10.12 -15.63 -10.19
CA ASN A 320 10.97 -16.82 -9.94
C ASN A 320 10.21 -17.91 -9.17
N ALA A 321 9.16 -17.55 -8.44
CA ALA A 321 8.24 -18.46 -7.78
C ALA A 321 6.91 -18.64 -8.55
N GLN A 322 6.86 -18.28 -9.83
CA GLN A 322 5.63 -18.31 -10.67
C GLN A 322 4.49 -17.46 -10.08
N ARG A 323 4.83 -16.34 -9.44
CA ARG A 323 3.87 -15.39 -8.87
C ARG A 323 3.89 -14.07 -9.65
N ALA A 324 2.76 -13.39 -9.69
CA ALA A 324 2.64 -12.10 -10.34
C ALA A 324 3.50 -11.07 -9.58
N PRO A 325 4.35 -10.31 -10.28
CA PRO A 325 5.14 -9.25 -9.64
C PRO A 325 4.23 -8.07 -9.28
N GLY A 326 4.45 -7.51 -8.09
CA GLY A 326 3.76 -6.29 -7.64
C GLY A 326 4.47 -5.01 -8.08
N TRP A 327 3.86 -3.87 -7.73
CA TRP A 327 4.48 -2.55 -7.79
C TRP A 327 5.81 -2.56 -7.02
N PRO A 328 6.89 -1.91 -7.49
CA PRO A 328 6.95 -0.97 -8.62
C PRO A 328 7.15 -1.62 -10.00
N TYR A 329 6.87 -2.92 -10.11
CA TYR A 329 6.89 -3.67 -11.37
C TYR A 329 8.29 -3.73 -12.02
N TRP A 330 9.32 -4.00 -11.21
CA TRP A 330 10.72 -4.17 -11.66
C TRP A 330 10.84 -5.07 -12.91
N HIS A 331 10.07 -6.16 -12.97
CA HIS A 331 10.06 -7.08 -14.11
C HIS A 331 9.44 -6.53 -15.41
N ASN A 332 8.56 -5.52 -15.34
CA ASN A 332 7.76 -5.07 -16.48
C ASN A 332 8.38 -3.89 -17.25
N HIS A 333 9.59 -3.44 -16.88
CA HIS A 333 10.23 -2.29 -17.53
C HIS A 333 10.71 -2.56 -18.97
N ILE A 334 10.75 -3.82 -19.43
CA ILE A 334 10.94 -4.16 -20.88
C ILE A 334 9.81 -3.58 -21.72
N ASN A 335 8.57 -3.71 -21.24
CA ASN A 335 7.37 -3.28 -21.97
C ASN A 335 7.22 -1.76 -22.03
N MET A 336 8.08 -1.02 -21.33
CA MET A 336 8.14 0.44 -21.38
C MET A 336 9.07 0.97 -22.47
N GLY A 337 9.69 0.10 -23.28
CA GLY A 337 10.55 0.51 -24.40
C GLY A 337 11.80 1.28 -23.98
N MET A 338 12.28 1.06 -22.74
CA MET A 338 13.33 1.88 -22.13
C MET A 338 14.77 1.47 -22.51
N GLY A 339 14.96 0.40 -23.30
CA GLY A 339 16.28 -0.05 -23.75
C GLY A 339 17.21 -0.54 -22.63
N LYS A 340 16.65 -1.01 -21.51
CA LYS A 340 17.39 -1.39 -20.30
C LYS A 340 17.70 -2.88 -20.21
N ASP A 341 18.77 -3.21 -19.51
CA ASP A 341 19.19 -4.57 -19.21
C ASP A 341 18.39 -5.14 -18.02
N MET A 342 17.57 -6.14 -18.31
CA MET A 342 16.73 -6.76 -17.30
C MET A 342 17.47 -7.57 -16.26
N ALA A 343 18.61 -8.17 -16.60
CA ALA A 343 19.39 -8.90 -15.61
C ALA A 343 19.89 -7.92 -14.53
N LYS A 344 20.33 -6.73 -14.95
CA LYS A 344 20.74 -5.66 -14.03
C LYS A 344 19.58 -5.08 -13.22
N ILE A 345 18.43 -4.86 -13.85
CA ILE A 345 17.22 -4.40 -13.15
C ILE A 345 16.81 -5.41 -12.08
N MET A 346 16.78 -6.70 -12.42
CA MET A 346 16.36 -7.73 -11.48
C MET A 346 17.36 -7.88 -10.33
N GLU A 347 18.66 -7.83 -10.60
CA GLU A 347 19.67 -7.83 -9.54
C GLU A 347 19.56 -6.58 -8.65
N THR A 348 19.38 -5.40 -9.25
CA THR A 348 19.18 -4.15 -8.51
C THR A 348 17.92 -4.20 -7.64
N SER A 349 16.82 -4.76 -8.15
CA SER A 349 15.54 -4.84 -7.43
C SER A 349 15.67 -5.52 -6.07
N ARG A 350 16.56 -6.51 -5.95
CA ARG A 350 16.78 -7.28 -4.72
C ARG A 350 17.32 -6.40 -3.58
N TYR A 351 18.00 -5.29 -3.87
CA TYR A 351 18.46 -4.34 -2.85
C TYR A 351 17.36 -3.40 -2.37
N TYR A 352 16.24 -3.30 -3.11
CA TYR A 352 15.10 -2.44 -2.79
C TYR A 352 13.82 -3.20 -2.46
N ASP A 353 13.87 -4.53 -2.46
CA ASP A 353 12.75 -5.40 -2.12
C ASP A 353 12.48 -5.44 -0.62
N ALA A 354 11.28 -5.05 -0.20
CA ALA A 354 10.87 -4.99 1.21
C ALA A 354 11.12 -6.29 1.98
N VAL A 355 10.99 -7.45 1.32
CA VAL A 355 11.18 -8.76 1.98
C VAL A 355 12.59 -8.88 2.59
N ASN A 356 13.60 -8.29 1.96
CA ASN A 356 14.99 -8.40 2.40
C ASN A 356 15.28 -7.57 3.66
N PHE A 357 14.46 -6.56 3.93
CA PHE A 357 14.50 -5.73 5.14
C PHE A 357 13.69 -6.37 6.27
N ALA A 358 12.62 -7.10 5.91
CA ALA A 358 11.67 -7.64 6.88
C ALA A 358 12.31 -8.57 7.92
N SER A 359 13.34 -9.34 7.53
CA SER A 359 14.09 -10.23 8.44
C SER A 359 14.77 -9.51 9.63
N LYS A 360 14.98 -8.20 9.53
CA LYS A 360 15.60 -7.38 10.60
C LYS A 360 14.55 -6.68 11.48
N ILE A 361 13.27 -6.79 11.16
CA ILE A 361 12.20 -6.21 11.96
C ILE A 361 12.02 -7.01 13.24
N THR A 362 12.28 -6.35 14.37
CA THR A 362 12.08 -6.91 15.72
C THR A 362 10.99 -6.18 16.49
N CYS A 363 10.60 -4.98 16.07
CA CYS A 363 9.50 -4.24 16.67
C CYS A 363 8.13 -4.85 16.30
N PRO A 364 7.08 -4.60 17.12
CA PRO A 364 5.70 -4.84 16.75
C PRO A 364 5.35 -4.43 15.31
N LEU A 365 4.80 -5.36 14.53
CA LEU A 365 4.44 -5.17 13.12
C LEU A 365 2.97 -5.54 12.84
N LEU A 366 2.17 -4.57 12.40
CA LEU A 366 0.83 -4.78 11.87
C LEU A 366 0.87 -4.69 10.34
N ILE A 367 0.42 -5.74 9.65
CA ILE A 367 0.28 -5.73 8.18
C ILE A 367 -1.17 -6.01 7.80
N GLY A 368 -1.73 -5.18 6.92
CA GLY A 368 -2.98 -5.47 6.20
C GLY A 368 -2.69 -5.91 4.78
N VAL A 369 -3.36 -6.96 4.29
CA VAL A 369 -3.18 -7.48 2.94
C VAL A 369 -4.52 -7.80 2.28
N GLY A 370 -4.71 -7.36 1.04
CA GLY A 370 -5.91 -7.67 0.26
C GLY A 370 -5.73 -8.93 -0.56
N SER A 371 -6.63 -9.91 -0.42
CA SER A 371 -6.52 -11.18 -1.14
C SER A 371 -6.76 -11.05 -2.65
N ILE A 372 -7.40 -9.96 -3.09
CA ILE A 372 -7.60 -9.64 -4.52
C ILE A 372 -6.75 -8.47 -5.00
N ASP A 373 -5.78 -8.03 -4.19
CA ASP A 373 -4.85 -6.98 -4.56
C ASP A 373 -3.85 -7.48 -5.62
N THR A 374 -3.93 -6.93 -6.83
CA THR A 374 -3.01 -7.24 -7.94
C THR A 374 -1.86 -6.24 -8.06
N THR A 375 -1.88 -5.15 -7.30
CA THR A 375 -0.80 -4.15 -7.24
C THR A 375 0.22 -4.52 -6.17
N SER A 376 -0.23 -4.99 -5.01
CA SER A 376 0.60 -5.52 -3.94
C SER A 376 0.15 -6.96 -3.62
N PRO A 377 0.56 -7.95 -4.46
CA PRO A 377 0.06 -9.31 -4.36
C PRO A 377 0.27 -9.93 -2.98
N ALA A 378 -0.78 -10.55 -2.45
CA ALA A 378 -0.79 -11.03 -1.07
C ALA A 378 0.32 -12.03 -0.73
N ALA A 379 0.77 -12.83 -1.71
CA ALA A 379 1.86 -13.78 -1.50
C ALA A 379 3.19 -13.08 -1.15
N GLY A 380 3.54 -11.98 -1.83
CA GLY A 380 4.78 -11.24 -1.56
C GLY A 380 4.72 -10.50 -0.22
N VAL A 381 3.58 -9.88 0.07
CA VAL A 381 3.32 -9.22 1.37
C VAL A 381 3.40 -10.22 2.53
N THR A 382 2.79 -11.39 2.36
CA THR A 382 2.79 -12.45 3.38
C THR A 382 4.19 -13.04 3.56
N ALA A 383 4.98 -13.17 2.50
CA ALA A 383 6.38 -13.57 2.59
C ALA A 383 7.20 -12.56 3.42
N ALA A 384 7.01 -11.25 3.21
CA ALA A 384 7.65 -10.22 4.04
C ALA A 384 7.21 -10.33 5.52
N TYR A 385 5.91 -10.49 5.77
CA TYR A 385 5.37 -10.70 7.11
C TYR A 385 6.00 -11.92 7.81
N ASN A 386 6.12 -13.05 7.11
CA ASN A 386 6.66 -14.29 7.67
C ASN A 386 8.14 -14.17 8.05
N LEU A 387 8.93 -13.36 7.34
CA LEU A 387 10.33 -13.11 7.68
C LEU A 387 10.54 -12.26 8.94
N SER A 388 9.59 -11.41 9.32
CA SER A 388 9.72 -10.58 10.52
C SER A 388 9.82 -11.43 11.79
N ALA A 389 10.80 -11.12 12.65
CA ALA A 389 11.05 -11.85 13.90
C ALA A 389 10.31 -11.24 15.11
N GLY A 390 9.85 -9.99 14.99
CA GLY A 390 9.11 -9.30 16.03
C GLY A 390 7.71 -9.85 16.28
N LYS A 391 7.09 -9.41 17.38
CA LYS A 391 5.64 -9.58 17.59
C LYS A 391 4.90 -9.01 16.37
N LYS A 392 3.97 -9.77 15.80
CA LYS A 392 3.37 -9.40 14.51
C LYS A 392 1.92 -9.85 14.39
N GLU A 393 1.15 -9.09 13.63
CA GLU A 393 -0.24 -9.36 13.31
C GLU A 393 -0.49 -9.14 11.82
N LEU A 394 -1.10 -10.13 11.16
CA LEU A 394 -1.50 -10.06 9.76
C LEU A 394 -3.02 -10.02 9.66
N VAL A 395 -3.55 -8.93 9.09
CA VAL A 395 -4.96 -8.77 8.77
C VAL A 395 -5.17 -9.12 7.31
N ILE A 396 -5.60 -10.35 7.04
CA ILE A 396 -6.00 -10.79 5.70
C ILE A 396 -7.41 -10.26 5.41
N LEU A 397 -7.56 -9.58 4.28
CA LEU A 397 -8.79 -8.91 3.84
C LEU A 397 -9.30 -9.59 2.56
N PRO A 398 -10.20 -10.58 2.64
CA PRO A 398 -10.51 -11.47 1.51
C PRO A 398 -11.14 -10.79 0.29
N LEU A 399 -11.86 -9.70 0.54
CA LEU A 399 -12.57 -8.92 -0.48
C LEU A 399 -11.84 -7.62 -0.85
N ALA A 400 -10.67 -7.37 -0.28
CA ALA A 400 -9.96 -6.12 -0.50
C ALA A 400 -9.08 -6.14 -1.73
N ASP A 401 -9.32 -5.14 -2.58
CA ASP A 401 -8.41 -4.74 -3.64
C ASP A 401 -7.34 -3.77 -3.10
N HIS A 402 -6.50 -3.25 -4.00
CA HIS A 402 -5.47 -2.28 -3.61
C HIS A 402 -6.04 -0.95 -3.11
N LYS A 403 -7.22 -0.54 -3.61
CA LYS A 403 -7.78 0.80 -3.38
C LYS A 403 -8.73 0.85 -2.17
N GLY A 404 -9.06 -0.30 -1.58
CA GLY A 404 -10.03 -0.38 -0.50
C GLY A 404 -11.46 -0.14 -0.96
N ALA A 405 -11.77 -0.51 -2.21
CA ALA A 405 -13.12 -0.37 -2.76
C ALA A 405 -14.16 -1.03 -1.84
N ASN A 406 -15.36 -0.46 -1.77
CA ASN A 406 -16.45 -0.94 -0.92
C ASN A 406 -16.08 -1.04 0.57
N ASN A 407 -15.19 -0.15 1.05
CA ASN A 407 -14.73 -0.11 2.44
C ASN A 407 -14.05 -1.41 2.89
N SER A 408 -13.42 -2.13 1.95
CA SER A 408 -12.81 -3.45 2.19
C SER A 408 -11.57 -3.40 3.09
N HIS A 409 -10.98 -2.22 3.33
CA HIS A 409 -9.86 -2.03 4.26
C HIS A 409 -10.30 -1.74 5.71
N LYS A 410 -11.61 -1.70 5.98
CA LYS A 410 -12.17 -1.32 7.29
C LYS A 410 -11.52 -2.07 8.46
N GLU A 411 -11.37 -3.39 8.36
CA GLU A 411 -10.85 -4.18 9.48
C GLU A 411 -9.39 -3.86 9.79
N TYR A 412 -8.57 -3.58 8.79
CA TYR A 412 -7.23 -3.06 9.05
C TYR A 412 -7.30 -1.69 9.75
N TYR A 413 -8.15 -0.77 9.31
CA TYR A 413 -8.24 0.54 9.95
C TYR A 413 -8.73 0.45 11.41
N ASN A 414 -9.63 -0.48 11.72
CA ASN A 414 -10.05 -0.78 13.09
C ASN A 414 -8.84 -1.22 13.94
N ARG A 415 -8.06 -2.18 13.43
CA ARG A 415 -6.85 -2.68 14.11
C ARG A 415 -5.77 -1.60 14.24
N ALA A 416 -5.49 -0.84 13.18
CA ALA A 416 -4.52 0.25 13.21
C ALA A 416 -4.93 1.35 14.21
N THR A 417 -6.22 1.68 14.30
CA THR A 417 -6.74 2.65 15.28
C THR A 417 -6.55 2.14 16.71
N PHE A 418 -6.85 0.87 16.97
CA PHE A 418 -6.57 0.24 18.25
C PHE A 418 -5.08 0.30 18.59
N TRP A 419 -4.21 -0.11 17.65
CA TRP A 419 -2.76 -0.10 17.83
C TRP A 419 -2.23 1.29 18.18
N LEU A 420 -2.60 2.32 17.41
CA LEU A 420 -2.20 3.70 17.70
C LEU A 420 -2.73 4.18 19.06
N GLY A 421 -3.93 3.78 19.44
CA GLY A 421 -4.50 4.09 20.75
C GLY A 421 -3.72 3.48 21.91
N GLU A 422 -3.26 2.24 21.79
CA GLU A 422 -2.42 1.59 22.81
C GLU A 422 -1.01 2.18 22.85
N LEU A 423 -0.40 2.43 21.70
CA LEU A 423 0.91 3.08 21.62
C LEU A 423 0.91 4.50 22.21
N LEU A 424 -0.16 5.28 22.02
CA LEU A 424 -0.33 6.59 22.65
C LEU A 424 -0.29 6.52 24.18
N LYS A 425 -0.85 5.45 24.75
CA LYS A 425 -0.86 5.20 26.20
C LYS A 425 0.46 4.59 26.71
N GLY A 426 1.39 4.24 25.80
CA GLY A 426 2.63 3.54 26.13
C GLY A 426 2.49 2.04 26.32
N ASN A 427 1.35 1.45 25.91
CA ASN A 427 1.09 0.02 25.99
C ASN A 427 1.62 -0.71 24.74
N SER A 428 1.88 -2.02 24.88
CA SER A 428 2.12 -2.86 23.71
C SER A 428 0.79 -3.16 23.00
N PRO A 429 0.68 -2.93 21.68
CA PRO A 429 -0.56 -3.22 20.95
C PRO A 429 -0.71 -4.70 20.58
N VAL A 430 0.36 -5.49 20.75
CA VAL A 430 0.37 -6.94 20.48
C VAL A 430 0.40 -7.67 21.82
N GLN A 431 -0.66 -8.45 22.08
CA GLN A 431 -0.75 -9.27 23.29
C GLN A 431 0.40 -10.28 23.37
#